data_AF-A0ABD4TSM1-F1
#
_entry.id   AF-A0ABD4TSM1-F1
#
_cell.length_a   1.000
_cell.length_b   1.000
_cell.length_c   1.000
_cell.angle_alpha   90.00
_cell.angle_beta   90.00
_cell.angle_gamma   90.00
#
_symmetry.space_group_name_H-M   'P 1'
#
loop_
_entity.id
_entity.type
_entity.pdbx_description
1 polymer ?
#
loop_
_entity_poly.entity_id
_entity_poly.type
_entity_poly.pdbx_seq_one_letter_code
_entity_poly.pdbx_strand_id
1 'polypeptide(L)' 'MARVTLKLRGLTCDKCVQHVTEDLSELEGISQVKVTRDEDKSGTAVVTGAAIPADEVLIETVKSAGDYTVEAIERQ' A
#
# COMPACT_ATOMS: atom_id res chain seq x y z
N MET A 1 -14.64 -8.53 -6.37
CA MET A 1 -13.30 -8.34 -5.78
C MET A 1 -13.04 -6.86 -5.82
N ALA A 2 -12.78 -6.25 -4.67
CA ALA A 2 -12.49 -4.82 -4.55
C ALA A 2 -11.01 -4.59 -4.85
N ARG A 3 -10.69 -3.44 -5.43
CA ARG A 3 -9.31 -3.03 -5.68
C ARG A 3 -9.10 -1.61 -5.15
N VAL A 4 -8.03 -1.38 -4.40
CA VAL A 4 -7.67 -0.07 -3.89
C VAL A 4 -6.27 0.28 -4.34
N THR A 5 -6.10 1.49 -4.87
CA THR A 5 -4.81 2.03 -5.30
C THR A 5 -4.44 3.17 -4.37
N LEU A 6 -3.33 3.03 -3.66
CA LEU A 6 -2.76 4.04 -2.77
C LEU A 6 -1.54 4.68 -3.45
N LYS A 7 -1.54 6.00 -3.59
CA LYS A 7 -0.35 6.76 -3.99
C LYS A 7 0.48 7.06 -2.76
N LEU A 8 1.69 6.56 -2.76
CA LEU A 8 2.66 6.67 -1.69
C LEU A 8 3.76 7.66 -2.07
N ARG A 9 4.28 8.37 -1.07
CA ARG A 9 5.42 9.28 -1.21
C ARG A 9 6.49 8.94 -0.19
N GLY A 10 7.75 9.03 -0.61
CA GLY A 10 8.92 8.72 0.21
C GLY A 10 9.52 7.34 -0.04
N LEU A 11 9.03 6.56 -1.02
CA LEU A 11 9.58 5.25 -1.36
C LEU A 11 10.95 5.41 -2.03
N THR A 12 12.01 5.45 -1.21
CA THR A 12 13.40 5.63 -1.67
C THR A 12 14.22 4.34 -1.69
N CYS A 13 13.67 3.22 -1.22
CA CYS A 13 14.43 1.97 -1.08
C CYS A 13 13.62 0.75 -1.54
N ASP A 14 14.26 -0.15 -2.28
CA ASP A 14 13.65 -1.37 -2.83
C ASP A 14 13.20 -2.37 -1.75
N LYS A 15 13.87 -2.40 -0.60
CA LYS A 15 13.46 -3.23 0.54
C LYS A 15 12.16 -2.76 1.19
N CYS A 16 11.88 -1.46 1.11
CA CYS A 16 10.70 -0.89 1.72
C CYS A 16 9.41 -1.26 1.00
N VAL A 17 9.49 -1.42 -0.34
CA VAL A 17 8.40 -1.90 -1.17
C VAL A 17 7.96 -3.30 -0.73
N GLN A 18 8.93 -4.19 -0.48
CA GLN A 18 8.66 -5.56 -0.03
C GLN A 18 7.99 -5.58 1.34
N HIS A 19 8.54 -4.83 2.30
CA HIS A 19 7.98 -4.77 3.67
C HIS A 19 6.52 -4.29 3.66
N VAL A 20 6.23 -3.18 2.95
CA VAL A 20 4.86 -2.67 2.80
C VAL A 20 3.95 -3.67 2.09
N THR A 21 4.47 -4.42 1.11
CA THR A 21 3.69 -5.45 0.41
C THR A 21 3.32 -6.59 1.34
N GLU A 22 4.24 -7.06 2.17
CA GLU A 22 4.00 -8.14 3.14
C GLU A 22 3.00 -7.70 4.21
N ASP A 23 3.24 -6.56 4.88
CA ASP A 23 2.35 -6.01 5.89
C ASP A 23 0.91 -5.82 5.37
N LEU A 24 0.75 -5.26 4.16
CA LEU A 24 -0.56 -5.12 3.54
C LEU A 24 -1.15 -6.47 3.14
N SER A 25 -0.34 -7.44 2.73
CA SER A 25 -0.84 -8.76 2.33
C SER A 25 -1.27 -9.62 3.52
N GLU A 26 -0.77 -9.33 4.72
CA GLU A 26 -1.18 -9.98 5.97
C GLU A 26 -2.54 -9.49 6.50
N LEU A 27 -3.03 -8.33 6.03
CA LEU A 27 -4.32 -7.82 6.47
C LEU A 27 -5.47 -8.71 5.99
N GLU A 28 -6.44 -8.89 6.89
CA GLU A 28 -7.59 -9.74 6.64
C GLU A 28 -8.43 -9.24 5.47
N GLY A 29 -8.71 -10.13 4.51
CA GLY A 29 -9.52 -9.85 3.33
C GLY A 29 -8.76 -9.31 2.12
N ILE A 30 -7.45 -9.10 2.23
CA ILE A 30 -6.54 -8.85 1.10
C ILE A 30 -6.17 -10.19 0.45
N SER A 31 -6.22 -10.23 -0.89
CA SER A 31 -5.87 -11.42 -1.68
C SER A 31 -4.57 -11.22 -2.47
N GLN A 32 -4.27 -9.99 -2.87
CA GLN A 32 -3.06 -9.66 -3.61
C GLN A 32 -2.64 -8.21 -3.34
N VAL A 33 -1.34 -7.99 -3.16
CA VAL A 33 -0.76 -6.65 -3.05
C VAL A 33 0.33 -6.50 -4.10
N LYS A 34 0.37 -5.33 -4.73
CA LYS A 34 1.37 -4.97 -5.73
C LYS A 34 1.84 -3.55 -5.51
N VAL A 35 3.04 -3.39 -4.98
CA VAL A 35 3.64 -2.08 -4.75
C VAL A 35 4.66 -1.80 -5.86
N THR A 36 4.57 -0.62 -6.46
CA THR A 36 5.47 -0.13 -7.51
C THR A 36 6.13 1.15 -7.01
N ARG A 37 7.43 1.29 -7.19
CA ARG A 37 8.16 2.53 -6.89
C ARG A 37 8.52 3.20 -8.22
N ASP A 38 8.42 4.53 -8.23
CA ASP A 38 8.88 5.38 -9.31
C ASP A 38 10.24 6.02 -8.97
N GLU A 39 10.91 6.59 -9.97
CA GLU A 39 12.21 7.24 -9.79
C GLU A 39 12.13 8.54 -8.97
N ASP A 40 10.96 9.21 -8.96
CA ASP A 40 10.70 10.47 -8.26
C ASP A 40 10.40 10.34 -6.75
N LYS A 41 10.84 9.24 -6.12
CA LYS A 41 10.53 8.90 -4.71
C LYS A 41 9.03 8.76 -4.43
N SER A 42 8.22 8.65 -5.48
CA SER A 42 6.81 8.25 -5.39
C SER A 42 6.70 6.75 -5.54
N GLY A 43 5.57 6.20 -5.12
CA GLY A 43 5.19 4.86 -5.48
C GLY A 43 3.70 4.67 -5.42
N THR A 44 3.25 3.53 -5.91
CA THR A 44 1.85 3.17 -6.04
C THR A 44 1.66 1.78 -5.48
N ALA A 45 0.88 1.66 -4.41
CA ALA A 45 0.48 0.39 -3.82
C ALA A 45 -0.92 0.01 -4.29
N VAL A 46 -1.05 -1.10 -5.01
CA VAL A 46 -2.31 -1.64 -5.47
C VAL A 46 -2.66 -2.85 -4.62
N VAL A 47 -3.76 -2.76 -3.90
CA VAL A 47 -4.31 -3.81 -3.06
C VAL A 47 -5.55 -4.38 -3.73
N THR A 48 -5.69 -5.70 -3.75
CA THR A 48 -6.87 -6.39 -4.30
C THR A 48 -7.34 -7.44 -3.30
N GLY A 49 -8.64 -7.48 -3.03
CA GLY A 49 -9.18 -8.34 -2.00
C GLY A 49 -10.69 -8.51 -2.06
N ALA A 50 -11.22 -9.41 -1.23
CA ALA A 50 -12.66 -9.56 -1.04
C ALA A 50 -13.19 -8.55 -0.02
N ALA A 51 -12.39 -8.25 1.01
CA ALA A 51 -12.72 -7.31 2.06
C ALA A 51 -11.48 -6.45 2.36
N ILE A 52 -11.34 -5.33 1.65
CA ILE A 52 -10.23 -4.40 1.91
C ILE A 52 -10.61 -3.52 3.12
N PRO A 53 -9.72 -3.35 4.11
CA PRO A 53 -10.01 -2.56 5.29
C PRO A 53 -10.20 -1.06 4.98
N ALA A 54 -10.59 -0.29 6.00
CA ALA A 54 -10.79 1.15 5.88
C ALA A 54 -9.48 1.88 5.50
N ASP A 55 -9.63 3.05 4.88
CA ASP A 55 -8.52 3.89 4.42
C ASP A 55 -7.55 4.21 5.56
N GLU A 56 -8.08 4.51 6.75
CA GLU A 56 -7.29 4.74 7.97
C GLU A 56 -6.40 3.55 8.33
N VAL A 57 -6.93 2.32 8.27
CA VAL A 57 -6.16 1.11 8.58
C VAL A 57 -5.04 0.93 7.57
N LEU A 58 -5.33 1.09 6.28
CA LEU A 58 -4.30 1.00 5.23
C LEU A 58 -3.20 2.05 5.44
N ILE A 59 -3.58 3.29 5.78
CA ILE A 59 -2.62 4.38 6.06
C ILE A 59 -1.78 4.04 7.29
N GLU A 60 -2.39 3.53 8.35
CA GLU A 60 -1.69 3.15 9.58
C GLU A 60 -0.73 1.98 9.35
N THR A 61 -1.17 0.93 8.66
CA THR A 61 -0.32 -0.20 8.27
C THR A 61 0.85 0.27 7.41
N VAL A 62 0.61 1.11 6.40
CA VAL A 62 1.69 1.66 5.56
C VAL A 62 2.68 2.49 6.38
N LYS A 63 2.19 3.31 7.32
CA LYS A 63 3.03 4.11 8.24
C LYS A 63 3.80 3.25 9.25
N SER A 64 3.23 2.13 9.66
CA SER A 64 3.86 1.18 10.59
C SER A 64 4.90 0.32 9.88
N ALA A 65 4.62 -0.07 8.63
CA ALA A 65 5.56 -0.77 7.75
C ALA A 65 6.74 0.12 7.33
N GLY A 66 6.57 1.45 7.34
CA GLY A 66 7.66 2.42 7.24
C GLY A 66 7.18 3.89 7.18
N ASP A 67 8.11 4.84 7.09
CA ASP A 67 7.82 6.28 7.06
C ASP A 67 7.27 6.80 5.71
N TYR A 68 6.28 6.13 5.12
CA TYR A 68 5.62 6.59 3.88
C TYR A 68 4.36 7.39 4.16
N THR A 69 4.07 8.33 3.26
CA THR A 69 2.83 9.12 3.31
C THR A 69 1.92 8.73 2.16
N VAL A 70 0.65 8.49 2.44
CA VAL A 70 -0.37 8.27 1.41
C VAL A 70 -0.90 9.62 0.93
N GLU A 71 -0.66 9.97 -0.32
CA GLU A 71 -1.16 11.22 -0.94
C GLU A 71 -2.53 11.07 -1.58
N ALA A 72 -2.88 9.86 -2.06
CA ALA A 72 -4.19 9.59 -2.65
C ALA A 72 -4.61 8.13 -2.47
N ILE A 73 -5.92 7.91 -2.39
CA ILE A 73 -6.53 6.57 -2.31
C ILE A 73 -7.67 6.50 -3.31
N GLU A 74 -7.61 5.53 -4.23
CA GLU A 74 -8.62 5.29 -5.25
C GLU A 74 -9.20 3.88 -5.05
N ARG A 75 -10.49 3.82 -4.71
CA ARG A 75 -11.23 2.56 -4.53
C ARG A 75 -12.00 2.22 -5.81
N GLN A 76 -11.83 1.00 -6.30
CA GLN A 76 -12.48 0.43 -7.49
C GLN A 76 -13.34 -0.79 -7.13
#